data_AF-B4NGR3-F1
#
_entry.id   AF-B4NGR3-F1
#
_cell.length_a   1.000
_cell.length_b   1.000
_cell.length_c   1.000
_cell.angle_alpha   90.00
_cell.angle_beta   90.00
_cell.angle_gamma   90.00
#
_symmetry.space_group_name_H-M   'P 1'
#
loop_
_entity.id
_entity.type
_entity.pdbx_description
1 polymer ?
#
loop_
_entity_poly.entity_id
_entity_poly.type
_entity_poly.pdbx_seq_one_letter_code
_entity_poly.pdbx_strand_id
1 'polypeptide(L)'
;MGLRSESFLYPDEMKITYASSFCLQDRFKTFMEHRSSFNATYGYTVSSVKWALYREQQNYFKKPLFRYSTNLCIQKLSLFALLMNENCLYRDHLHEFIIRLSEYGLIRFWNRQSLYDMMEANRLRLADLSTPLRAQALHWEEWLYVAVLYGFGLLVGLVVFFSELMVYYINVYLDNL
;
A
#
# COMPACT_ATOMS: atom_id res chain seq x y z
N MET A 1 26.47 -8.78 -14.12
CA MET A 1 25.15 -8.91 -13.45
C MET A 1 24.19 -9.48 -14.50
N GLY A 2 23.95 -10.79 -14.48
CA GLY A 2 23.12 -11.46 -15.50
C GLY A 2 21.64 -11.28 -15.21
N LEU A 3 20.88 -10.81 -16.20
CA LEU A 3 19.41 -10.85 -16.12
C LEU A 3 18.97 -12.32 -16.10
N ARG A 4 18.36 -12.76 -14.99
CA ARG A 4 17.66 -14.05 -14.92
C ARG A 4 16.48 -14.04 -15.90
N SER A 5 16.12 -15.22 -16.42
CA SER A 5 14.99 -15.41 -17.34
C SER A 5 13.65 -14.90 -16.80
N GLU A 6 13.51 -14.81 -15.48
CA GLU A 6 12.33 -14.29 -14.79
C GLU A 6 12.10 -12.79 -15.04
N SER A 7 13.13 -12.04 -15.43
CA SER A 7 13.00 -10.62 -15.79
C SER A 7 12.19 -10.39 -17.06
N PHE A 8 12.12 -11.38 -17.96
CA PHE A 8 11.30 -11.30 -19.17
C PHE A 8 9.79 -11.32 -18.89
N LEU A 9 9.39 -11.71 -17.68
CA LEU A 9 7.98 -11.75 -17.27
C LEU A 9 7.39 -10.35 -16.99
N TYR A 10 8.25 -9.33 -16.88
CA TYR A 10 7.84 -7.97 -16.54
C TYR A 10 7.72 -7.08 -17.79
N PRO A 11 6.68 -6.22 -17.88
CA PRO A 11 6.54 -5.24 -18.95
C PRO A 11 7.77 -4.34 -19.08
N ASP A 12 8.15 -3.98 -20.30
CA ASP A 12 9.32 -3.16 -20.58
C ASP A 12 9.27 -1.79 -19.89
N GLU A 13 8.10 -1.13 -19.91
CA GLU A 13 7.88 0.14 -19.22
C GLU A 13 8.20 0.07 -17.73
N MET A 14 7.81 -1.02 -17.07
CA MET A 14 8.04 -1.22 -15.65
C MET A 14 9.53 -1.42 -15.37
N LYS A 15 10.20 -2.23 -16.20
CA LYS A 15 11.64 -2.49 -16.09
C LYS A 15 12.46 -1.22 -16.24
N ILE A 16 12.08 -0.33 -17.16
CA ILE A 16 12.79 0.94 -17.40
C ILE A 16 12.51 1.94 -16.27
N THR A 17 11.24 2.14 -15.93
CA THR A 17 10.83 3.17 -14.95
C THR A 17 11.30 2.85 -13.53
N TYR A 18 11.25 1.58 -13.14
CA TYR A 18 11.56 1.14 -11.78
C TYR A 18 12.85 0.32 -11.67
N ALA A 19 13.73 0.40 -12.68
CA ALA A 19 14.97 -0.37 -12.75
C ALA A 19 15.77 -0.37 -11.44
N SER A 20 15.91 0.82 -10.83
CA SER A 20 16.67 1.04 -9.60
C SER A 20 15.98 0.53 -8.33
N SER A 21 14.67 0.27 -8.38
CA SER A 21 13.86 -0.19 -7.24
C SER A 21 13.72 -1.72 -7.20
N PHE A 22 14.04 -2.41 -8.30
CA PHE A 22 13.99 -3.86 -8.34
C PHE A 22 15.19 -4.48 -7.63
N CYS A 23 14.90 -5.32 -6.64
CA CYS A 23 15.90 -6.16 -5.98
C CYS A 23 15.74 -7.60 -6.46
N LEU A 24 16.80 -8.17 -7.03
CA LEU A 24 16.85 -9.57 -7.41
C LEU A 24 17.26 -10.40 -6.19
N GLN A 25 16.35 -11.23 -5.70
CA GLN A 25 16.64 -12.15 -4.61
C GLN A 25 17.00 -13.53 -5.17
N ASP A 26 18.22 -14.01 -4.92
CA ASP A 26 18.70 -15.29 -5.47
C ASP A 26 17.92 -16.50 -4.96
N ARG A 27 17.49 -16.45 -3.70
CA ARG A 27 16.80 -17.56 -3.00
C ARG A 27 15.31 -17.29 -2.84
N PHE A 28 14.50 -18.10 -3.51
CA PHE A 28 13.04 -18.05 -3.40
C PHE A 28 12.54 -18.23 -1.96
N LYS A 29 13.19 -19.10 -1.17
CA LYS A 29 12.85 -19.31 0.24
C LYS A 29 12.91 -18.02 1.06
N THR A 30 13.99 -17.24 0.89
CA THR A 30 14.17 -15.96 1.59
C THR A 30 13.12 -14.93 1.19
N PHE A 31 12.78 -14.86 -0.09
CA PHE A 31 11.67 -14.03 -0.58
C PHE A 31 10.34 -14.42 0.07
N MET A 32 10.04 -15.73 0.14
CA MET A 32 8.82 -16.25 0.75
C MET A 32 8.76 -15.94 2.24
N GLU A 33 9.86 -16.14 2.96
CA GLU A 33 9.97 -15.87 4.39
C GLU A 33 9.73 -14.39 4.69
N HIS A 34 10.44 -13.48 4.02
CA HIS A 34 10.27 -12.04 4.21
C HIS A 34 8.85 -11.55 3.90
N ARG A 35 8.25 -12.09 2.83
CA ARG A 35 6.87 -11.78 2.48
C ARG A 35 5.88 -12.34 3.51
N SER A 36 6.12 -13.55 4.03
CA SER A 36 5.25 -14.15 5.07
C SER A 36 5.39 -13.50 6.44
N SER A 37 6.57 -12.92 6.75
CA SER A 37 6.83 -12.23 8.01
C SER A 37 6.44 -10.75 7.98
N PHE A 38 5.75 -10.29 6.93
CA PHE A 38 5.34 -8.89 6.74
C PHE A 38 6.48 -7.88 6.86
N ASN A 39 7.65 -8.20 6.32
CA ASN A 39 8.78 -7.29 6.32
C ASN A 39 8.49 -6.04 5.46
N ALA A 40 8.41 -4.86 6.07
CA ALA A 40 8.07 -3.62 5.39
C ALA A 40 9.23 -2.96 4.62
N THR A 41 10.44 -3.53 4.65
CA THR A 41 11.62 -2.99 3.96
C THR A 41 11.50 -3.07 2.43
N TYR A 42 10.70 -4.00 1.90
CA TYR A 42 10.57 -4.23 0.46
C TYR A 42 9.12 -4.30 0.00
N GLY A 43 8.88 -3.94 -1.27
CA GLY A 43 7.65 -4.26 -1.97
C GLY A 43 7.72 -5.67 -2.55
N TYR A 44 6.66 -6.46 -2.38
CA TYR A 44 6.59 -7.82 -2.92
C TYR A 44 5.52 -7.96 -3.98
N THR A 45 5.83 -8.74 -5.01
CA THR A 45 4.83 -9.18 -5.97
C THR A 45 3.93 -10.24 -5.33
N VAL A 46 2.64 -10.20 -5.62
CA VAL A 46 1.65 -11.11 -5.05
C VAL A 46 0.50 -11.32 -6.02
N SER A 47 -0.05 -12.53 -6.08
CA SER A 47 -1.27 -12.80 -6.83
C SER A 47 -2.49 -12.21 -6.12
N SER A 48 -3.56 -11.94 -6.86
CA SER A 48 -4.82 -11.44 -6.29
C SER A 48 -5.41 -12.39 -5.23
N VAL A 49 -5.33 -13.70 -5.48
CA VAL A 49 -5.78 -14.73 -4.54
C VAL A 49 -4.99 -14.66 -3.22
N LYS A 50 -3.66 -14.56 -3.31
CA LYS A 50 -2.80 -14.49 -2.12
C LYS A 50 -2.92 -13.15 -1.40
N TRP A 51 -3.18 -12.06 -2.12
CA TRP A 51 -3.49 -10.76 -1.52
C TRP A 51 -4.78 -10.81 -0.69
N ALA A 52 -5.81 -11.55 -1.12
CA ALA A 52 -7.03 -11.70 -0.34
C ALA A 52 -6.74 -12.31 1.05
N LEU A 53 -5.87 -13.33 1.11
CA LEU A 53 -5.43 -13.92 2.38
C LEU A 53 -4.70 -12.89 3.26
N TYR A 54 -3.76 -12.14 2.70
CA TYR A 54 -3.04 -11.11 3.45
C TYR A 54 -3.93 -9.95 3.90
N ARG A 55 -4.98 -9.63 3.15
CA ARG A 55 -5.96 -8.62 3.56
C ARG A 55 -6.71 -9.08 4.80
N GLU A 56 -7.23 -10.30 4.78
CA GLU A 56 -7.94 -10.87 5.94
C GLU A 56 -7.02 -10.99 7.16
N GLN A 57 -5.77 -11.41 6.98
CA GLN A 57 -4.79 -11.48 8.07
C GLN A 57 -4.51 -10.09 8.68
N GLN A 58 -4.40 -9.05 7.84
CA GLN A 58 -4.14 -7.68 8.29
C GLN A 58 -5.35 -6.99 8.93
N ASN A 59 -6.58 -7.50 8.77
CA ASN A 59 -7.75 -6.97 9.47
C ASN A 59 -7.62 -7.10 11.01
N TYR A 60 -6.77 -8.02 11.48
CA TYR A 60 -6.46 -8.19 12.89
C TYR A 60 -5.31 -7.30 13.38
N PHE A 61 -4.62 -6.59 12.48
CA PHE A 61 -3.52 -5.71 12.85
C PHE A 61 -4.07 -4.32 13.18
N LYS A 62 -3.44 -3.63 14.15
CA LYS A 62 -3.79 -2.21 14.41
C LYS A 62 -3.52 -1.32 13.20
N LYS A 63 -2.52 -1.66 12.39
CA LYS A 63 -2.17 -0.95 11.16
C LYS A 63 -1.79 -1.94 10.05
N PRO A 64 -2.31 -1.79 8.82
CA PRO A 64 -1.88 -2.60 7.69
C PRO A 64 -0.42 -2.30 7.34
N LEU A 65 0.39 -3.35 7.27
CA LEU A 65 1.82 -3.26 6.92
C LEU A 65 2.02 -3.25 5.41
N PHE A 66 1.21 -4.03 4.69
CA PHE A 66 1.24 -4.11 3.23
C PHE A 66 0.05 -3.38 2.62
N ARG A 67 0.32 -2.77 1.46
CA ARG A 67 -0.69 -2.12 0.62
C ARG A 67 -0.63 -2.72 -0.77
N TYR A 68 -1.79 -2.87 -1.38
CA TYR A 68 -1.90 -3.38 -2.74
C TYR A 68 -2.05 -2.23 -3.71
N SER A 69 -1.06 -2.09 -4.60
CA SER A 69 -1.09 -1.10 -5.67
C SER A 69 -1.69 -1.70 -6.93
N THR A 70 -2.72 -1.05 -7.46
CA THR A 70 -3.29 -1.40 -8.77
C THR A 70 -2.49 -0.83 -9.94
N ASN A 71 -1.65 0.18 -9.67
CA ASN A 71 -0.84 0.86 -10.69
C ASN A 71 0.42 0.05 -11.05
N LEU A 72 0.92 -0.77 -10.12
CA LEU A 72 2.09 -1.64 -10.30
C LEU A 72 1.64 -3.09 -10.56
N CYS A 73 0.77 -3.28 -11.54
CA CYS A 73 0.23 -4.58 -11.91
C CYS A 73 1.04 -5.21 -13.05
N ILE A 74 1.75 -6.30 -12.75
CA ILE A 74 2.59 -7.01 -13.73
C ILE A 74 1.72 -7.75 -14.76
N GLN A 75 0.68 -8.43 -14.28
CA GLN A 75 -0.22 -9.23 -15.10
C GLN A 75 -1.64 -9.12 -14.55
N LYS A 76 -2.55 -8.58 -15.37
CA LYS A 76 -3.96 -8.40 -14.99
C LYS A 76 -4.74 -9.72 -15.00
N LEU A 77 -4.45 -10.60 -15.95
CA LEU A 77 -5.16 -11.86 -16.12
C LEU A 77 -4.16 -13.02 -16.03
N SER A 78 -4.29 -13.82 -14.97
CA SER A 78 -3.59 -15.08 -14.80
C SER A 78 -4.61 -16.21 -14.89
N LEU A 79 -4.65 -16.89 -16.03
CA LEU A 79 -5.51 -18.06 -16.22
C LEU A 79 -4.79 -19.28 -15.64
N PHE A 80 -5.42 -19.91 -14.65
CA PHE A 80 -4.97 -21.21 -14.15
C PHE A 80 -5.77 -22.28 -14.87
N ALA A 81 -5.05 -23.19 -15.52
CA ALA A 81 -5.63 -24.34 -16.21
C ALA A 81 -5.01 -25.62 -15.67
N LEU A 82 -5.81 -26.68 -15.64
CA LEU A 82 -5.30 -28.02 -15.38
C LEU A 82 -4.50 -28.47 -16.61
N LEU A 83 -3.22 -28.77 -16.43
CA LEU A 83 -2.42 -29.39 -17.49
C LEU A 83 -2.86 -30.84 -17.61
N MET A 84 -3.38 -31.21 -18.78
CA MET A 84 -3.84 -32.56 -19.09
C MET A 84 -3.09 -33.07 -20.31
N ASN A 85 -2.90 -34.39 -20.37
CA ASN A 85 -2.40 -35.04 -21.58
C ASN A 85 -3.37 -34.78 -22.74
N GLU A 86 -2.85 -34.55 -23.95
CA GLU A 86 -3.64 -34.30 -25.16
C GLU A 86 -4.65 -35.43 -25.41
N ASN A 87 -4.27 -36.67 -25.10
CA ASN A 87 -5.08 -37.87 -25.31
C ASN A 87 -6.00 -38.21 -24.12
N CYS A 88 -6.27 -37.27 -23.21
CA CYS A 88 -7.15 -37.53 -22.09
C CYS A 88 -8.61 -37.58 -22.54
N LEU A 89 -9.23 -38.77 -22.45
CA LEU A 89 -10.62 -39.00 -22.85
C LEU A 89 -11.64 -38.17 -22.04
N TYR A 90 -11.27 -37.73 -20.84
CA TYR A 90 -12.14 -36.94 -19.95
C TYR A 90 -11.93 -35.43 -20.07
N ARG A 91 -11.10 -34.95 -21.00
CA ARG A 91 -10.74 -33.54 -21.12
C ARG A 91 -11.97 -32.63 -21.18
N ASP A 92 -12.92 -32.94 -22.05
CA ASP A 92 -14.08 -32.09 -22.27
C ASP A 92 -15.02 -32.10 -21.07
N HIS A 93 -15.26 -33.27 -20.49
CA HIS A 93 -16.08 -33.41 -19.28
C HIS A 93 -15.46 -32.68 -18.07
N LEU A 94 -14.15 -32.76 -17.90
CA LEU A 94 -13.45 -32.04 -16.83
C LEU A 94 -13.47 -30.53 -17.05
N HIS A 95 -13.33 -30.09 -18.30
CA HIS A 95 -13.42 -28.67 -18.63
C HIS A 95 -14.81 -28.11 -18.29
N GLU A 96 -15.88 -28.79 -18.73
CA GLU A 96 -17.25 -28.42 -18.42
C GLU A 96 -17.51 -28.43 -16.91
N PHE A 97 -17.01 -29.44 -16.21
CA PHE A 97 -17.11 -29.51 -14.76
C PHE A 97 -16.44 -28.33 -14.06
N ILE A 98 -15.23 -27.93 -14.48
CA ILE A 98 -14.51 -26.78 -13.92
C ILE A 98 -15.27 -25.48 -14.16
N ILE A 99 -15.84 -25.29 -15.36
CA ILE A 99 -16.68 -24.12 -15.67
C ILE A 99 -17.89 -24.08 -14.74
N ARG A 100 -18.64 -25.18 -14.65
CA ARG A 100 -19.81 -25.27 -13.76
C ARG A 100 -19.43 -25.00 -12.30
N LEU A 101 -18.33 -25.57 -11.80
CA LEU A 101 -17.84 -25.30 -10.44
C LEU A 101 -17.56 -23.81 -10.20
N SER A 102 -17.03 -23.12 -11.21
CA SER A 102 -16.78 -21.69 -11.13
C SER A 102 -18.07 -20.88 -11.14
N GLU A 103 -19.07 -21.26 -11.96
CA GLU A 103 -20.38 -20.62 -12.06
C GLU A 103 -21.19 -20.76 -10.76
N TYR A 104 -21.14 -21.94 -10.13
CA TYR A 104 -21.73 -22.15 -8.80
C TYR A 104 -20.97 -21.40 -7.68
N GLY A 105 -19.86 -20.75 -7.99
CA GLY A 105 -19.05 -20.01 -7.02
C GLY A 105 -18.25 -20.89 -6.06
N LEU A 106 -18.16 -22.21 -6.31
CA LEU A 106 -17.48 -23.14 -5.41
C LEU A 106 -15.99 -22.82 -5.28
N ILE A 107 -15.35 -22.39 -6.38
CA ILE A 107 -13.94 -21.96 -6.36
C ILE A 107 -13.74 -20.76 -5.42
N ARG A 108 -14.68 -19.79 -5.43
CA ARG A 108 -14.61 -18.62 -4.53
C ARG A 108 -14.82 -19.04 -3.07
N PHE A 109 -15.79 -19.91 -2.81
CA PHE A 109 -16.04 -20.47 -1.49
C PHE A 109 -14.81 -21.23 -0.96
N TRP A 110 -14.24 -22.13 -1.77
CA TRP A 110 -13.04 -22.89 -1.42
C TRP A 110 -11.85 -22.00 -1.08
N ASN A 111 -11.60 -20.95 -1.87
CA ASN A 111 -10.54 -19.99 -1.57
C ASN A 111 -10.74 -19.30 -0.22
N ARG A 112 -11.98 -18.93 0.13
CA ARG A 112 -12.28 -18.35 1.45
C ARG A 112 -12.12 -19.39 2.56
N GLN A 113 -12.61 -20.61 2.36
CA GLN A 113 -12.50 -21.69 3.34
C GLN A 113 -11.04 -22.06 3.64
N SER A 114 -10.18 -22.06 2.62
CA SER A 114 -8.75 -22.38 2.78
C SER A 114 -8.03 -21.50 3.79
N LEU A 115 -8.49 -20.27 4.02
CA LEU A 115 -7.96 -19.39 5.05
C LEU A 115 -8.15 -20.00 6.45
N TYR A 116 -9.35 -20.53 6.74
CA TYR A 116 -9.65 -21.19 8.00
C TYR A 116 -8.84 -22.46 8.17
N ASP A 117 -8.76 -23.29 7.13
CA ASP A 117 -7.97 -24.52 7.15
C ASP A 117 -6.47 -24.22 7.41
N MET A 118 -5.94 -23.13 6.84
CA MET A 118 -4.57 -22.67 7.09
C MET A 118 -4.34 -22.18 8.53
N MET A 119 -5.35 -21.57 9.16
CA MET A 119 -5.27 -21.18 10.57
C MET A 119 -5.27 -22.41 11.46
N GLU A 120 -6.18 -23.37 11.22
CA GLU A 120 -6.27 -24.62 11.98
C GLU A 120 -4.98 -25.44 11.87
N ALA A 121 -4.38 -25.49 10.67
CA ALA A 121 -3.11 -26.16 10.43
C ALA A 121 -1.87 -25.41 10.99
N ASN A 122 -2.06 -24.31 11.75
CA ASN A 122 -0.98 -23.43 12.24
C ASN A 122 -0.03 -22.92 11.14
N ARG A 123 -0.49 -22.88 9.88
CA ARG A 123 0.28 -22.34 8.75
C ARG A 123 0.14 -20.82 8.63
N LEU A 124 -0.88 -20.25 9.25
CA LEU A 124 -1.14 -18.81 9.30
C LEU A 124 -1.42 -18.39 10.74
N ARG A 125 -0.62 -17.47 11.28
CA ARG A 125 -0.84 -16.89 12.61
C ARG A 125 -1.50 -15.51 12.48
N LEU A 126 -2.62 -15.33 13.17
CA LEU A 126 -3.28 -14.04 13.36
C LEU A 126 -2.61 -13.26 14.52
N ALA A 127 -1.29 -13.11 14.47
CA ALA A 127 -0.56 -12.30 15.43
C ALA A 127 -0.43 -10.88 14.88
N ASP A 128 -0.70 -9.86 15.69
CA ASP A 128 -0.44 -8.47 15.31
C ASP A 128 1.08 -8.27 15.19
N LEU A 129 1.56 -8.23 13.95
CA LEU A 129 2.96 -7.93 13.62
C LEU A 129 3.19 -6.42 13.49
N SER A 130 2.13 -5.61 13.58
CA SER A 130 2.27 -4.17 13.53
C SER A 130 2.89 -3.65 14.83
N THR A 131 3.87 -2.77 14.70
CA THR A 131 4.38 -2.06 15.86
C THR A 131 3.25 -1.18 16.42
N PRO A 132 3.01 -1.19 17.74
CA PRO A 132 1.94 -0.39 18.31
C PRO A 132 2.20 1.08 17.98
N LEU A 133 1.25 1.70 17.29
CA LEU A 133 1.30 3.13 17.03
C LEU A 133 1.15 3.83 18.37
N ARG A 134 2.28 4.27 18.95
CA ARG A 134 2.24 5.22 20.06
C ARG A 134 1.69 6.50 19.45
N ALA A 135 0.51 6.94 19.89
CA ALA A 135 0.04 8.28 19.59
C ALA A 135 1.15 9.24 20.05
N GLN A 136 1.91 9.76 19.10
CA GLN A 136 2.92 10.76 19.41
C GLN A 136 2.16 12.03 19.76
N ALA A 137 2.41 12.54 20.98
CA ALA A 137 1.95 13.86 21.35
C ALA A 137 2.50 14.87 20.32
N LEU A 138 1.66 15.83 19.94
CA LEU A 138 1.97 16.88 18.97
C LEU A 138 3.35 17.47 19.28
N HIS A 139 4.26 17.46 18.31
CA HIS A 139 5.59 18.02 18.50
C HIS A 139 5.53 19.55 18.56
N TRP A 140 6.34 20.14 19.43
CA TRP A 140 6.44 21.60 19.59
C TRP A 140 6.80 22.33 18.28
N GLU A 141 7.48 21.65 17.37
CA GLU A 141 7.85 22.17 16.05
C GLU A 141 6.63 22.51 15.18
N GLU A 142 5.53 21.74 15.28
CA GLU A 142 4.29 22.04 14.55
C GLU A 142 3.57 23.28 15.11
N TRP A 143 3.74 23.55 16.41
CA TRP A 143 3.19 24.72 17.09
C TRP A 143 3.90 26.02 16.70
N LEU A 144 5.18 25.92 16.34
CA LEU A 144 6.00 27.06 15.96
C LEU A 144 5.49 27.74 14.69
N TYR A 145 4.98 26.96 13.72
CA TYR A 145 4.41 27.51 12.49
C TYR A 145 3.16 28.36 12.77
N VAL A 146 2.29 27.90 13.67
CA VAL A 146 1.10 28.65 14.11
C VAL A 146 1.50 29.92 14.85
N ALA A 147 2.51 29.85 15.73
CA ALA A 147 3.01 31.01 16.47
C ALA A 147 3.63 32.08 15.54
N VAL A 148 4.36 31.66 14.49
CA VAL A 148 4.93 32.58 13.49
C VAL A 148 3.84 33.27 12.68
N LEU A 149 2.84 32.54 12.20
CA LEU A 149 1.71 33.12 11.46
C LEU A 149 0.95 34.14 12.32
N TYR A 150 0.72 33.81 13.59
CA TYR A 150 0.09 34.72 14.55
C TYR A 150 0.94 35.98 14.80
N GLY A 151 2.26 35.81 15.01
CA GLY A 151 3.19 36.92 15.18
C GLY A 151 3.23 37.86 13.98
N PHE A 152 3.19 37.31 12.76
CA PHE A 152 3.10 38.10 11.54
C PHE A 152 1.81 38.91 11.46
N GLY A 153 0.67 38.31 11.80
CA GLY A 153 -0.62 39.01 11.85
C GLY A 153 -0.62 40.18 12.83
N LEU A 154 -0.04 40.00 14.01
CA LEU A 154 0.12 41.08 15.00
C LEU A 154 1.02 42.22 14.48
N LEU A 155 2.12 41.89 13.80
CA LEU A 155 3.04 42.88 13.24
C LEU A 155 2.33 43.74 12.18
N VAL A 156 1.58 43.11 11.27
CA VAL A 156 0.77 43.83 10.27
C VAL A 156 -0.25 44.75 10.95
N GLY A 157 -0.93 44.28 11.99
CA GLY A 157 -1.87 45.09 12.77
C GLY A 157 -1.21 46.32 13.41
N LEU A 158 -0.02 46.16 13.98
CA LEU A 158 0.75 47.27 14.55
C LEU A 158 1.14 48.30 13.49
N VAL A 159 1.57 47.87 12.31
CA VAL A 159 1.94 48.80 11.22
C VAL A 159 0.74 49.65 10.79
N VAL A 160 -0.44 49.04 10.65
CA VAL A 160 -1.67 49.77 10.31
C VAL A 160 -2.06 50.76 11.41
N PHE A 161 -1.95 50.36 12.67
CA PHE A 161 -2.24 51.26 13.79
C PHE A 161 -1.30 52.48 13.83
N PHE A 162 0.01 52.27 13.62
CA PHE A 162 0.97 53.38 13.58
C PHE A 162 0.78 54.29 12.37
N SER A 163 0.39 53.75 11.22
CA SER A 163 0.11 54.58 10.04
C SER A 163 -1.14 55.45 10.24
N GLU A 164 -2.20 54.91 10.83
CA GLU A 164 -3.39 55.67 11.21
C GLU A 164 -3.06 56.79 12.21
N LEU A 165 -2.24 56.49 13.22
CA LEU A 165 -1.80 57.48 14.21
C LEU A 165 -0.99 58.62 13.55
N MET A 166 -0.07 58.28 12.64
CA MET A 166 0.72 59.25 11.88
C MET A 166 -0.18 60.17 11.05
N VAL A 167 -1.14 59.61 10.32
CA VAL A 167 -2.11 60.39 9.52
C VAL A 167 -2.93 61.32 10.42
N TYR A 168 -3.40 60.81 11.56
CA TYR A 168 -4.15 61.62 12.54
C TYR A 168 -3.32 62.80 13.06
N TYR A 169 -2.08 62.57 13.47
CA TYR A 169 -1.20 63.64 13.97
C TYR A 169 -0.88 64.68 12.89
N ILE A 170 -0.62 64.25 11.65
CA ILE A 170 -0.37 65.17 10.54
C ILE A 170 -1.61 66.02 10.25
N ASN A 171 -2.80 65.42 10.25
CA ASN A 171 -4.05 66.13 9.99
C ASN A 171 -4.36 67.16 11.09
N VAL A 172 -4.20 66.79 12.36
CA VAL A 172 -4.39 67.72 13.50
C VAL A 172 -3.35 68.83 13.50
N TYR A 173 -2.11 68.56 13.07
CA TYR A 173 -1.08 69.59 12.93
C TYR A 173 -1.38 70.57 11.79
N LEU A 174 -1.90 70.07 10.65
CA LEU A 174 -2.31 70.88 9.51
C LEU A 174 -3.53 71.77 9.80
N ASP A 175 -4.47 71.31 10.61
CA ASP A 175 -5.70 72.06 10.96
C ASP A 175 -5.45 73.13 12.06
N ASN A 176 -4.30 73.05 12.76
CA ASN A 176 -3.86 74.01 13.79
C ASN A 176 -2.89 75.08 13.25
N LEU A 177 -2.63 75.13 11.94
CA LEU A 177 -1.74 76.09 11.29
C LEU A 177 -2.52 77.05 10.39
#